data_AF-A0A2D8M2T7-F1
#
_entry.id   AF-A0A2D8M2T7-F1
#
_cell.length_a   1.000
_cell.length_b   1.000
_cell.length_c   1.000
_cell.angle_alpha   90.00
_cell.angle_beta   90.00
_cell.angle_gamma   90.00
#
_symmetry.space_group_name_H-M   'P 1'
#
loop_
_entity.id
_entity.type
_entity.pdbx_description
1 polymer ?
#
loop_
_entity_poly.entity_id
_entity_poly.type
_entity_poly.pdbx_seq_one_letter_code
_entity_poly.pdbx_strand_id
1 'polypeptide(L)'
;IPGKMVKGMGGAMDLVASAENIIVAMMHTNRAGESKLLKKCTLPLTGVRCVKKVVTNLAVLDIEEKGFILKELAPGISVEMVKNATEGNLIVEGDIPEMQL
;
A
#
# COMPACT_ATOMS: atom_id res chain seq x y z
N ILE A 1 -1.59 17.20 3.78
CA ILE A 1 -2.98 16.99 4.23
C ILE A 1 -3.68 18.33 4.13
N PRO A 2 -4.69 18.47 3.25
CA PRO A 2 -5.45 19.71 3.15
C PRO A 2 -5.92 20.18 4.53
N GLY A 3 -5.71 21.46 4.85
CA GLY A 3 -6.12 22.05 6.13
C GLY A 3 -5.24 21.69 7.35
N LYS A 4 -4.14 20.95 7.20
CA LYS A 4 -3.16 20.74 8.29
C LYS A 4 -1.79 21.29 7.90
N MET A 5 -1.06 21.79 8.88
CA MET A 5 0.33 22.19 8.69
C MET A 5 1.17 20.94 8.34
N VAL A 6 1.75 20.95 7.15
CA VAL A 6 2.69 19.92 6.70
C VAL A 6 4.01 20.62 6.45
N LYS A 7 5.08 20.17 7.11
CA LYS A 7 6.45 20.53 6.69
C LYS A 7 6.60 19.94 5.28
N GLY A 8 7.00 20.76 4.29
CA GLY A 8 6.93 20.45 2.85
C GLY A 8 7.51 19.09 2.44
N MET A 9 7.33 18.69 1.17
CA MET A 9 7.63 17.32 0.71
C MET A 9 9.10 16.87 0.86
N GLY A 10 10.05 17.79 1.09
CA GLY A 10 11.48 17.46 1.16
C GLY A 10 11.95 16.74 -0.11
N GLY A 11 12.92 15.83 0.03
CA GLY A 11 13.43 15.00 -1.07
C GLY A 11 12.57 13.79 -1.43
N ALA A 12 11.33 13.69 -0.92
CA ALA A 12 10.48 12.53 -1.18
C ALA A 12 10.09 12.42 -2.66
N MET A 13 9.87 13.57 -3.33
CA MET A 13 9.56 13.59 -4.77
C MET A 13 10.75 13.15 -5.62
N ASP A 14 11.96 13.60 -5.28
CA ASP A 14 13.18 13.20 -5.98
C ASP A 14 13.46 11.70 -5.84
N LEU A 15 13.21 11.13 -4.66
CA LEU A 15 13.38 9.71 -4.40
C LEU A 15 12.43 8.85 -5.24
N VAL A 16 11.13 9.20 -5.29
CA VAL A 16 10.16 8.43 -6.08
C VAL A 16 10.31 8.62 -7.59
N ALA A 17 11.00 9.68 -8.03
CA ALA A 17 11.29 9.92 -9.44
C ALA A 17 12.55 9.20 -9.93
N SER A 18 13.51 8.92 -9.05
CA SER A 18 14.83 8.38 -9.42
C SER A 18 15.01 6.89 -9.14
N ALA A 19 14.33 6.33 -8.14
CA ALA A 19 14.49 4.92 -7.79
C ALA A 19 13.53 4.03 -8.59
N GLU A 20 14.08 2.94 -9.15
CA GLU A 20 13.32 1.98 -9.95
C GLU A 20 12.39 1.10 -9.11
N ASN A 21 12.77 0.84 -7.85
CA ASN A 21 12.07 -0.06 -6.92
C ASN A 21 11.59 0.71 -5.69
N ILE A 22 10.43 1.34 -5.78
CA ILE A 22 9.80 2.02 -4.65
C ILE A 22 8.95 1.05 -3.83
N ILE A 23 9.36 0.83 -2.59
CA ILE A 23 8.65 0.00 -1.62
C ILE A 23 8.10 0.90 -0.51
N VAL A 24 6.80 0.82 -0.25
CA VAL A 24 6.14 1.57 0.82
C VAL A 24 5.88 0.65 2.00
N ALA A 25 6.50 0.94 3.14
CA ALA A 25 6.17 0.32 4.42
C ALA A 25 5.15 1.20 5.17
N MET A 26 3.96 0.66 5.45
CA MET A 26 2.93 1.42 6.17
C MET A 26 1.90 0.54 6.87
N MET A 27 1.18 1.09 7.85
CA MET A 27 -0.06 0.47 8.32
C MET A 27 -1.09 0.38 7.19
N HIS A 28 -1.79 -0.76 7.13
CA HIS A 28 -2.78 -1.07 6.09
C HIS A 28 -4.01 -0.16 6.18
N THR A 29 -4.43 0.14 7.41
CA THR A 29 -5.55 1.03 7.72
C THR A 29 -5.07 2.25 8.50
N ASN A 30 -5.91 3.28 8.58
CA ASN A 30 -5.70 4.40 9.49
C ASN A 30 -6.16 4.05 10.92
N ARG A 31 -6.09 5.01 11.84
CA ARG A 31 -6.49 4.81 13.25
C ARG A 31 -8.00 4.54 13.44
N ALA A 32 -8.83 4.91 12.46
CA ALA A 32 -10.26 4.63 12.46
C ALA A 32 -10.61 3.28 11.81
N GLY A 33 -9.60 2.53 11.32
CA GLY A 33 -9.79 1.26 10.63
C GLY A 33 -10.10 1.40 9.13
N GLU A 34 -10.12 2.62 8.60
CA GLU A 34 -10.40 2.86 7.17
C GLU A 34 -9.18 2.48 6.31
N SER A 35 -9.44 1.90 5.14
CA SER A 35 -8.39 1.47 4.22
C SER A 35 -7.50 2.63 3.79
N LYS A 36 -6.19 2.37 3.66
CA LYS A 36 -5.26 3.29 3.01
C LYS A 36 -4.91 2.87 1.58
N LEU A 37 -5.37 1.69 1.16
CA LEU A 37 -5.24 1.17 -0.20
C LEU A 37 -6.54 1.45 -0.94
N LEU A 38 -6.60 2.61 -1.60
CA LEU A 38 -7.81 3.15 -2.22
C LEU A 38 -7.83 2.91 -3.73
N LYS A 39 -9.02 3.03 -4.34
CA LYS A 39 -9.15 3.09 -5.82
C LYS A 39 -8.49 4.34 -6.42
N LYS A 40 -8.51 5.44 -5.68
CA LYS A 40 -7.87 6.71 -6.03
C LYS A 40 -7.42 7.42 -4.76
N CYS A 41 -6.19 7.95 -4.77
CA CYS A 41 -5.72 8.75 -3.65
C CYS A 41 -6.58 10.01 -3.47
N THR A 42 -6.97 10.27 -2.24
CA THR A 42 -7.73 11.45 -1.82
C THR A 42 -6.84 12.60 -1.36
N LEU A 43 -5.58 12.29 -1.04
CA LEU A 43 -4.56 13.25 -0.67
C LEU A 43 -3.67 13.59 -1.88
N PRO A 44 -3.02 14.77 -1.88
CA PRO A 44 -2.06 15.14 -2.92
C PRO A 44 -1.01 14.05 -3.14
N LEU A 45 -0.75 13.72 -4.41
CA LEU A 45 0.20 12.69 -4.79
C LEU A 45 1.65 13.18 -4.62
N THR A 46 2.52 12.31 -4.09
CA THR A 46 3.97 12.51 -4.13
C THR A 46 4.55 12.15 -5.50
N GLY A 47 3.99 11.12 -6.15
CA GLY A 47 4.40 10.66 -7.48
C GLY A 47 3.31 9.77 -8.10
N VAL A 48 3.28 9.68 -9.43
CA VAL A 48 2.28 8.90 -10.18
C VAL A 48 2.89 7.56 -10.57
N ARG A 49 2.17 6.45 -10.30
CA ARG A 49 2.57 5.08 -10.70
C ARG A 49 4.01 4.68 -10.32
N CYS A 50 4.52 5.24 -9.22
CA CYS A 50 5.91 5.04 -8.79
C CYS A 50 6.09 3.83 -7.86
N VAL A 51 5.08 3.46 -7.07
CA VAL A 51 5.17 2.37 -6.09
C VAL A 51 5.10 1.02 -6.79
N LYS A 52 6.03 0.12 -6.44
CA LYS A 52 6.09 -1.28 -6.93
C LYS A 52 5.56 -2.28 -5.91
N LYS A 53 5.79 -2.02 -4.62
CA LYS A 53 5.39 -2.91 -3.53
C LYS A 53 4.93 -2.12 -2.31
N VAL A 54 3.92 -2.65 -1.63
CA VAL A 54 3.47 -2.17 -0.33
C VAL A 54 3.61 -3.30 0.67
N VAL A 55 4.30 -3.02 1.77
CA VAL A 55 4.41 -3.92 2.91
C VAL A 55 3.62 -3.32 4.06
N THR A 56 2.69 -4.08 4.61
CA THR A 56 1.88 -3.64 5.74
C THR A 56 1.92 -4.63 6.90
N ASN A 57 1.31 -4.22 8.01
CA ASN A 57 1.04 -5.10 9.15
C ASN A 57 0.06 -6.26 8.85
N LEU A 58 -0.53 -6.32 7.65
CA LEU A 58 -1.49 -7.36 7.25
C LEU A 58 -1.00 -8.20 6.07
N ALA A 59 -0.31 -7.57 5.09
CA ALA A 59 0.02 -8.22 3.83
C ALA A 59 1.22 -7.57 3.12
N VAL A 60 1.88 -8.36 2.26
CA VAL A 60 2.76 -7.87 1.20
C VAL A 60 1.95 -7.84 -0.08
N LEU A 61 1.95 -6.69 -0.76
CA LEU A 61 1.24 -6.49 -2.01
C LEU A 61 2.17 -5.92 -3.08
N ASP A 62 2.15 -6.54 -4.26
CA ASP A 62 2.74 -5.94 -5.46
C ASP A 62 1.73 -4.99 -6.12
N ILE A 63 2.21 -3.93 -6.73
CA ILE A 63 1.39 -2.93 -7.42
C ILE A 63 1.55 -3.10 -8.92
N GLU A 64 0.47 -3.48 -9.58
CA GLU A 64 0.38 -3.60 -11.03
C GLU A 64 -0.72 -2.69 -11.60
N GLU A 65 -0.77 -2.54 -12.91
CA GLU A 65 -1.79 -1.73 -13.58
C GLU A 65 -3.22 -2.19 -13.26
N LYS A 66 -3.39 -3.51 -13.06
CA LYS A 66 -4.68 -4.12 -12.73
C LYS A 66 -5.11 -3.90 -11.27
N GLY A 67 -4.19 -3.60 -10.35
CA GLY A 67 -4.52 -3.38 -8.94
C GLY A 67 -3.43 -3.85 -7.96
N PHE A 68 -3.87 -4.16 -6.74
CA PHE A 68 -3.03 -4.66 -5.66
C PHE A 68 -2.99 -6.19 -5.73
N ILE A 69 -1.83 -6.77 -5.99
CA ILE A 69 -1.66 -8.23 -6.05
C ILE A 69 -1.24 -8.71 -4.67
N LEU A 70 -2.07 -9.50 -4.00
CA LEU A 70 -1.70 -10.09 -2.71
C LEU A 70 -0.60 -11.13 -2.93
N LYS A 71 0.53 -10.98 -2.22
CA LYS A 71 1.69 -11.89 -2.32
C LYS A 71 1.90 -12.71 -1.06
N GLU A 72 1.80 -12.07 0.11
CA GLU A 72 2.04 -12.71 1.40
C GLU A 72 1.08 -12.16 2.45
N LEU A 73 0.76 -12.99 3.44
CA LEU A 73 -0.07 -12.63 4.60
C LEU A 73 0.79 -12.51 5.85
N ALA A 74 0.55 -11.51 6.69
CA ALA A 74 1.17 -11.48 8.01
C ALA A 74 0.69 -12.69 8.85
N PRO A 75 1.48 -13.14 9.84
CA PRO A 75 1.10 -14.29 10.66
C PRO A 75 -0.27 -14.16 11.30
N GLY A 76 -1.09 -15.19 11.13
CA GLY A 76 -2.47 -15.24 11.65
C GLY A 76 -3.48 -14.36 10.90
N ILE A 77 -3.11 -13.72 9.79
CA ILE A 77 -4.02 -12.94 8.95
C ILE A 77 -4.57 -13.80 7.82
N SER A 78 -5.89 -13.73 7.58
CA SER A 78 -6.52 -14.39 6.45
C SER A 78 -6.67 -13.46 5.25
N VAL A 79 -6.79 -14.04 4.05
CA VAL A 79 -7.12 -13.31 2.82
C VAL A 79 -8.37 -12.45 3.01
N GLU A 80 -9.37 -12.96 3.72
CA GLU A 80 -10.64 -12.26 3.95
C GLU A 80 -10.46 -11.00 4.81
N MET A 81 -9.57 -11.04 5.80
CA MET A 81 -9.23 -9.83 6.58
C MET A 81 -8.58 -8.77 5.69
N VAL A 82 -7.69 -9.15 4.78
CA VAL A 82 -7.05 -8.21 3.85
C VAL A 82 -8.06 -7.63 2.85
N LYS A 83 -8.95 -8.48 2.30
CA LYS A 83 -10.05 -8.04 1.42
C LYS A 83 -10.91 -6.98 2.10
N ASN A 84 -11.35 -7.24 3.34
CA ASN A 84 -12.19 -6.31 4.08
C ASN A 84 -11.45 -5.02 4.49
N ALA A 85 -10.12 -5.05 4.57
CA ALA A 85 -9.29 -3.88 4.88
C ALA A 85 -8.80 -3.12 3.62
N THR A 86 -9.11 -3.59 2.41
CA THR A 86 -8.66 -3.00 1.13
C THR A 86 -9.84 -2.44 0.35
N GLU A 87 -9.86 -1.13 0.09
CA GLU A 87 -10.91 -0.51 -0.75
C GLU A 87 -10.59 -0.59 -2.26
N GLY A 88 -9.29 -0.59 -2.58
CA GLY A 88 -8.76 -0.73 -3.93
C GLY A 88 -9.06 -2.10 -4.56
N ASN A 89 -8.75 -2.23 -5.85
CA ASN A 89 -8.91 -3.51 -6.53
C ASN A 89 -7.85 -4.51 -6.03
N LEU A 90 -8.23 -5.41 -5.12
CA LEU A 90 -7.37 -6.47 -4.61
C LEU A 90 -7.53 -7.73 -5.45
N ILE A 91 -6.40 -8.26 -5.91
CA ILE A 91 -6.32 -9.46 -6.73
C ILE A 91 -5.62 -10.53 -5.91
N VAL A 92 -6.27 -11.68 -5.80
CA VAL A 92 -5.77 -12.85 -5.08
C VAL A 92 -5.68 -13.98 -6.09
N GLU A 93 -4.45 -14.36 -6.44
CA GLU A 93 -4.15 -15.37 -7.46
C GLU A 93 -3.12 -16.34 -6.88
N GLY A 94 -3.39 -17.65 -6.97
CA GLY A 94 -2.47 -18.69 -6.51
C GLY A 94 -2.46 -18.90 -4.99
N ASP A 95 -1.36 -19.52 -4.53
CA ASP A 95 -1.11 -19.74 -3.11
C ASP A 95 -0.50 -18.49 -2.47
N ILE A 96 -1.01 -18.12 -1.29
CA ILE A 96 -0.62 -16.91 -0.57
C ILE A 96 0.07 -17.33 0.72
N PRO A 97 1.41 -17.45 0.73
CA PRO A 97 2.14 -17.88 1.91
C PRO A 97 2.08 -16.85 3.04
N GLU A 98 2.35 -17.33 4.24
CA GLU A 98 2.64 -16.47 5.39
C GLU A 98 4.01 -15.80 5.23
N MET A 99 4.12 -14.53 5.64
CA MET A 99 5.37 -13.77 5.66
C MET A 99 6.40 -14.44 6.56
N GLN A 100 7.67 -14.41 6.14
CA GLN A 100 8.79 -14.75 7.01
C GLN A 100 9.30 -13.48 7.70
N LEU A 101 9.09 -13.39 9.02
CA LEU A 101 9.50 -12.25 9.86
C LEU A 101 10.86 -12.49 10.53
#